data_AF-A0A2G6EU44-F1
#
_entry.id   AF-A0A2G6EU44-F1
#
_cell.length_a   1.000
_cell.length_b   1.000
_cell.length_c   1.000
_cell.angle_alpha   90.00
_cell.angle_beta   90.00
_cell.angle_gamma   90.00
#
_symmetry.space_group_name_H-M   'P 1'
#
loop_
_entity.id
_entity.type
_entity.pdbx_description
1 polymer ?
#
loop_
_entity_poly.entity_id
_entity_poly.type
_entity_poly.pdbx_seq_one_letter_code
_entity_poly.pdbx_strand_id
1 'polypeptide(L)'
;MPSRLSAAYLMASAFFCYNGRRYPTPKKAMKKESIEDIEALLVQCEKDLQQLKTIHQCFQQIEANRKRLDQYYTRQYLQDFEAAKDIDNPYRALDEDSIWHVLGDQYRQKIKLLKAISKSI
;
A
#
# COMPACT_ATOMS: atom_id res chain seq x y z
N MET A 1 -58.51 0.80 -41.26
CA MET A 1 -58.18 0.30 -42.62
C MET A 1 -57.72 1.49 -43.47
N PRO A 2 -56.80 1.28 -44.43
CA PRO A 2 -55.43 1.83 -44.49
C PRO A 2 -55.22 2.79 -45.69
N SER A 3 -54.07 3.46 -45.85
CA SER A 3 -52.94 3.07 -46.74
C SER A 3 -51.75 4.04 -46.49
N ARG A 4 -50.51 3.65 -46.15
CA ARG A 4 -49.44 2.92 -46.87
C ARG A 4 -48.94 3.56 -48.18
N LEU A 5 -47.60 3.70 -48.22
CA LEU A 5 -46.67 4.04 -49.33
C LEU A 5 -46.45 5.56 -49.47
N SER A 6 -45.24 6.13 -49.45
CA SER A 6 -43.92 5.70 -49.92
C SER A 6 -42.88 6.56 -49.19
N ALA A 7 -41.95 6.01 -48.41
CA ALA A 7 -40.59 5.65 -48.85
C ALA A 7 -39.76 6.74 -49.58
N ALA A 8 -40.25 7.98 -49.71
CA ALA A 8 -39.63 8.99 -50.58
C ALA A 8 -38.98 10.19 -49.86
N TYR A 9 -39.07 10.31 -48.53
CA TYR A 9 -38.31 11.33 -47.76
C TYR A 9 -37.28 10.71 -46.79
N LEU A 10 -36.75 9.55 -47.19
CA LEU A 10 -35.40 9.06 -46.80
C LEU A 10 -34.27 9.90 -47.44
N MET A 11 -34.59 11.08 -47.98
CA MET A 11 -33.71 12.07 -48.62
C MET A 11 -33.52 13.34 -47.78
N ALA A 12 -33.80 13.31 -46.47
CA ALA A 12 -33.33 14.32 -45.52
C ALA A 12 -32.14 13.79 -44.69
N SER A 13 -31.44 12.79 -45.21
CA SER A 13 -30.21 12.19 -44.68
C SER A 13 -28.93 12.78 -45.31
N ALA A 14 -29.00 13.85 -46.11
CA ALA A 14 -27.87 14.23 -46.97
C ALA A 14 -27.43 15.71 -46.93
N PHE A 15 -27.78 16.47 -45.90
CA PHE A 15 -27.35 17.88 -45.74
C PHE A 15 -27.27 18.22 -44.25
N PHE A 16 -26.37 17.65 -43.45
CA PHE A 16 -25.06 18.26 -43.20
C PHE A 16 -24.16 17.28 -42.42
N CYS A 17 -24.15 16.03 -42.85
CA CYS A 17 -23.02 15.11 -42.62
C CYS A 17 -21.86 15.46 -43.57
N TYR A 18 -21.37 16.71 -43.60
CA TYR A 18 -20.12 17.06 -44.30
C TYR A 18 -19.60 18.42 -43.86
N ASN A 19 -19.21 18.52 -42.59
CA ASN A 19 -18.04 19.28 -42.13
C ASN A 19 -17.88 18.95 -40.65
N GLY A 20 -17.40 17.74 -40.39
CA GLY A 20 -17.01 17.23 -39.08
C GLY A 20 -15.80 17.94 -38.49
N ARG A 21 -15.78 19.28 -38.50
CA ARG A 21 -14.94 20.04 -37.59
C ARG A 21 -15.55 19.89 -36.21
N ARG A 22 -15.18 18.80 -35.53
CA ARG A 22 -15.22 18.77 -34.06
C ARG A 22 -14.47 20.02 -33.63
N TYR A 23 -15.18 21.00 -33.08
CA TYR A 23 -14.50 22.05 -32.33
C TYR A 23 -13.66 21.32 -31.29
N PRO A 24 -12.33 21.56 -31.22
CA PRO A 24 -11.57 21.04 -30.11
C PRO A 24 -12.25 21.61 -28.87
N THR A 25 -12.81 20.72 -28.05
CA THR A 25 -13.19 21.10 -26.69
C THR A 25 -11.95 21.77 -26.09
N PRO A 26 -12.09 22.92 -25.40
CA PRO A 26 -10.93 23.57 -24.81
C PRO A 26 -10.22 22.51 -23.98
N LYS A 27 -9.01 22.11 -24.41
CA LYS A 27 -8.14 21.24 -23.63
C LYS A 27 -8.09 21.90 -22.26
N LYS A 28 -8.57 21.20 -21.22
CA LYS A 28 -8.40 21.65 -19.82
C LYS A 28 -6.98 22.19 -19.73
N ALA A 29 -6.84 23.50 -19.52
CA ALA A 29 -5.54 24.10 -19.41
C ALA A 29 -4.86 23.37 -18.24
N MET A 30 -3.80 22.61 -18.54
CA MET A 30 -2.94 22.05 -17.51
C MET A 30 -2.47 23.26 -16.71
N LYS A 31 -2.89 23.35 -15.45
CA LYS A 31 -2.40 24.35 -14.53
C LYS A 31 -0.88 24.14 -14.52
N LYS A 32 -0.12 25.11 -15.01
CA LYS A 32 1.34 25.08 -14.87
C LYS A 32 1.60 25.09 -13.37
N GLU A 33 2.23 24.02 -12.88
CA GLU A 33 2.75 24.00 -11.51
C GLU A 33 3.76 25.13 -11.38
N SER A 34 3.66 25.88 -10.28
CA SER A 34 4.60 26.95 -10.00
C SER A 34 5.95 26.35 -9.56
N ILE A 35 7.03 27.10 -9.70
CA ILE A 35 8.35 26.64 -9.24
C ILE A 35 8.31 26.41 -7.73
N GLU A 36 7.54 27.22 -7.01
CA GLU A 36 7.30 27.11 -5.58
C GLU A 36 6.60 25.79 -5.20
N ASP A 37 5.63 25.32 -6.00
CA ASP A 37 4.96 24.04 -5.78
C ASP A 37 5.94 22.86 -5.95
N ILE A 38 6.79 22.93 -6.98
CA ILE A 38 7.80 21.89 -7.25
C ILE A 38 8.88 21.87 -6.18
N GLU A 39 9.34 23.04 -5.72
CA GLU A 39 10.32 23.15 -4.64
C GLU A 39 9.76 22.56 -3.33
N ALA A 40 8.50 22.84 -3.00
CA ALA A 40 7.84 22.25 -1.84
C ALA A 40 7.74 20.71 -1.94
N LEU A 41 7.43 20.19 -3.14
CA LEU A 41 7.41 18.74 -3.40
C LEU A 41 8.81 18.13 -3.27
N LEU A 42 9.86 18.79 -3.76
CA LEU A 42 11.23 18.33 -3.64
C LEU A 42 11.64 18.20 -2.17
N VAL A 43 11.42 19.25 -1.38
CA VAL A 43 11.70 19.25 0.06
C VAL A 43 10.93 18.14 0.78
N GLN A 44 9.69 17.88 0.35
CA GLN A 44 8.91 16.78 0.92
C GLN A 44 9.51 15.41 0.56
N CYS A 45 9.88 15.19 -0.70
CA CYS A 45 10.54 13.96 -1.15
C CYS A 45 11.87 13.70 -0.41
N GLU A 46 12.63 14.74 -0.09
CA GLU A 46 13.86 14.62 0.71
C GLU A 46 13.58 14.16 2.15
N LYS A 47 12.51 14.68 2.76
CA LYS A 47 12.04 14.23 4.08
C LYS A 47 11.58 12.78 4.03
N ASP A 48 10.82 12.41 3.01
CA ASP A 48 10.32 11.04 2.82
C ASP A 48 11.49 10.06 2.62
N LEU A 49 12.52 10.46 1.87
CA LEU A 49 13.75 9.68 1.72
C LEU A 49 14.45 9.46 3.07
N GLN A 50 14.52 10.50 3.91
CA GLN A 50 15.12 10.37 5.23
C GLN A 50 14.31 9.42 6.13
N GLN A 51 12.98 9.47 6.08
CA GLN A 51 12.11 8.54 6.80
C GLN A 51 12.32 7.10 6.32
N LEU A 52 12.45 6.87 5.01
CA LEU A 52 12.73 5.53 4.46
C LEU A 52 14.06 4.97 4.98
N LYS A 53 15.10 5.81 5.09
CA LYS A 53 16.39 5.40 5.70
C LYS A 53 16.24 5.02 7.16
N THR A 54 15.46 5.77 7.94
CA THR A 54 15.18 5.43 9.34
C THR A 54 14.40 4.12 9.45
N ILE A 55 13.37 3.92 8.62
CA ILE A 55 12.60 2.67 8.58
C ILE A 55 13.52 1.48 8.28
N HIS A 56 14.47 1.63 7.36
CA HIS A 56 15.46 0.60 7.06
C HIS A 56 16.29 0.22 8.29
N GLN A 57 16.80 1.20 9.04
CA GLN A 57 17.55 0.95 10.28
C GLN A 57 16.69 0.26 11.35
N CYS A 58 15.45 0.74 11.54
CA CYS A 58 14.50 0.11 12.45
C CYS A 58 14.24 -1.35 12.06
N PHE A 59 14.12 -1.65 10.76
CA PHE A 59 13.89 -3.01 10.29
C PHE A 59 15.06 -3.95 10.63
N GLN A 60 16.31 -3.48 10.51
CA GLN A 60 17.49 -4.25 10.93
C GLN A 60 17.44 -4.59 12.43
N GLN A 61 17.07 -3.62 13.27
CA GLN A 61 16.93 -3.85 14.71
C GLN A 61 15.79 -4.83 15.02
N ILE A 62 14.64 -4.71 14.34
CA ILE A 62 13.51 -5.64 14.48
C ILE A 62 13.95 -7.06 14.14
N GLU A 63 14.71 -7.26 13.06
CA GLU A 63 15.24 -8.58 12.69
C GLU A 63 16.22 -9.13 13.74
N ALA A 64 17.10 -8.30 14.28
CA ALA A 64 18.03 -8.71 15.33
C ALA A 64 17.28 -9.16 16.59
N ASN A 65 16.28 -8.38 17.03
CA ASN A 65 15.43 -8.71 18.18
C ASN A 65 14.63 -10.00 17.92
N ARG A 66 14.05 -10.14 16.73
CA ARG A 66 13.30 -11.33 16.32
C ARG A 66 14.17 -12.58 16.39
N LYS A 67 15.39 -12.55 15.84
CA LYS A 67 16.33 -13.68 15.89
C LYS A 67 16.69 -14.05 17.33
N ARG A 68 16.94 -13.06 18.19
CA ARG A 68 17.26 -13.31 19.60
C ARG A 68 16.09 -13.95 20.34
N LEU A 69 14.87 -13.47 20.11
CA LEU A 69 13.66 -14.00 20.73
C LEU A 69 13.34 -15.43 20.25
N ASP A 70 13.50 -15.68 18.95
CA ASP A 70 13.35 -17.00 18.32
C ASP A 70 14.36 -18.03 18.87
N GLN A 71 15.62 -17.61 19.07
CA GLN A 71 16.65 -18.43 19.70
C GLN A 71 16.30 -18.76 21.16
N TYR A 72 15.84 -17.78 21.93
CA TYR A 72 15.39 -17.98 23.30
C TYR A 72 14.24 -18.99 23.36
N TYR A 73 13.21 -18.76 22.55
CA TYR A 73 12.04 -19.63 22.46
C TYR A 73 12.39 -21.08 22.12
N THR A 74 13.35 -21.28 21.22
CA THR A 74 13.75 -22.62 20.77
C THR A 74 14.65 -23.35 21.76
N ARG A 75 15.46 -22.63 22.56
CA ARG A 75 16.56 -23.24 23.32
C ARG A 75 16.39 -23.23 24.84
N GLN A 76 15.72 -22.21 25.38
CA GLN A 76 15.72 -21.93 26.83
C GLN A 76 14.32 -21.81 27.41
N TYR A 77 13.34 -21.38 26.60
CA TYR A 77 11.97 -21.13 27.05
C TYR A 77 11.36 -22.29 27.86
N LEU A 78 11.46 -23.53 27.40
CA LEU A 78 10.83 -24.67 28.11
C LEU A 78 11.42 -24.88 29.51
N GLN A 79 12.74 -24.70 29.65
CA GLN A 79 13.42 -24.85 30.94
C GLN A 79 13.00 -23.75 31.91
N ASP A 80 12.96 -22.50 31.44
CA ASP A 80 12.54 -21.36 32.26
C ASP A 80 11.05 -21.43 32.61
N PHE A 81 10.22 -21.90 31.68
CA PHE A 81 8.77 -22.09 31.87
C PHE A 81 8.49 -23.15 32.94
N GLU A 82 9.15 -24.30 32.87
CA GLU A 82 9.01 -25.36 33.87
C GLU A 82 9.50 -24.91 35.25
N ALA A 83 10.62 -24.18 35.31
CA ALA A 83 11.18 -23.66 36.57
C ALA A 83 10.28 -22.59 37.21
N ALA A 84 9.53 -21.84 36.41
CA ALA A 84 8.63 -20.80 36.89
C ALA A 84 7.22 -21.30 37.24
N LYS A 85 6.91 -22.58 37.01
CA LYS A 85 5.54 -23.13 37.14
C LYS A 85 4.97 -23.06 38.56
N ASP A 86 5.82 -23.15 39.57
CA ASP A 86 5.42 -23.16 40.99
C ASP A 86 5.65 -21.82 41.69
N ILE A 87 5.97 -20.76 40.94
CA ILE A 87 6.29 -19.42 41.45
C ILE A 87 5.35 -18.40 40.80
N ASP A 88 4.92 -17.40 41.55
CA ASP A 88 4.18 -16.26 40.98
C ASP A 88 5.10 -15.51 40.00
N ASN A 89 4.83 -15.67 38.71
CA ASN A 89 5.74 -15.28 37.63
C ASN A 89 5.26 -14.00 36.95
N PRO A 90 6.01 -12.87 37.07
CA PRO A 90 5.62 -11.61 36.46
C PRO A 90 6.01 -11.49 34.97
N TYR A 91 6.74 -12.47 34.41
CA TYR A 91 7.32 -12.35 33.07
C TYR A 91 6.39 -12.86 31.97
N ARG A 92 5.82 -11.93 31.19
CA ARG A 92 5.03 -12.24 29.99
C ARG A 92 5.75 -13.09 28.92
N ALA A 93 7.08 -13.11 28.94
CA ALA A 93 7.87 -13.94 28.03
C ALA A 93 7.67 -15.45 28.29
N LEU A 94 7.18 -15.81 29.48
CA LEU A 94 6.89 -17.17 29.90
C LEU A 94 5.39 -17.50 29.79
N ASP A 95 4.58 -16.61 29.21
CA ASP A 95 3.22 -16.99 28.81
C ASP A 95 3.30 -17.91 27.59
N GLU A 96 2.45 -18.95 27.55
CA GLU A 96 2.45 -19.99 26.51
C GLU A 96 2.45 -19.44 25.08
N ASP A 97 1.68 -18.36 24.85
CA ASP A 97 1.45 -17.83 23.51
C ASP A 97 2.15 -16.49 23.23
N SER A 98 2.70 -15.80 24.24
CA SER A 98 3.15 -14.40 24.09
C SER A 98 4.25 -14.25 23.03
N ILE A 99 5.28 -15.11 23.07
CA ILE A 99 6.37 -15.09 22.09
C ILE A 99 5.87 -15.52 20.72
N TRP A 100 5.08 -16.59 20.68
CA TRP A 100 4.51 -17.14 19.45
C TRP A 100 3.68 -16.10 18.70
N HIS A 101 2.81 -15.37 19.41
CA HIS A 101 1.99 -14.31 18.83
C HIS A 101 2.83 -13.19 18.23
N VAL A 102 3.81 -12.67 18.97
CA VAL A 102 4.66 -11.57 18.48
C VAL A 102 5.44 -11.99 17.24
N LEU A 103 6.04 -13.18 17.23
CA LEU A 103 6.79 -13.68 16.08
C LEU A 103 5.88 -13.91 14.86
N GLY A 104 4.69 -14.47 15.08
CA GLY A 104 3.69 -14.70 14.04
C GLY A 104 3.14 -13.40 13.45
N ASP A 105 2.84 -12.40 14.27
CA ASP A 105 2.38 -11.10 13.81
C ASP A 105 3.47 -10.35 13.03
N GLN A 106 4.72 -10.39 13.49
CA GLN A 106 5.83 -9.81 12.75
C GLN A 106 5.96 -10.43 11.36
N TYR A 107 5.82 -11.77 11.23
CA TYR A 107 5.83 -12.44 9.93
C TYR A 107 4.69 -11.94 9.02
N ARG A 108 3.46 -11.86 9.54
CA ARG A 108 2.31 -11.37 8.78
C ARG A 108 2.50 -9.92 8.31
N GLN A 109 3.02 -9.05 9.17
CA GLN A 109 3.26 -7.65 8.83
C GLN A 109 4.37 -7.49 7.78
N LYS A 110 5.44 -8.30 7.86
CA LYS A 110 6.49 -8.32 6.82
C LYS A 110 5.93 -8.68 5.46
N ILE A 111 5.06 -9.69 5.37
CA ILE A 111 4.39 -10.04 4.11
C ILE A 111 3.55 -8.88 3.59
N LYS A 112 2.75 -8.24 4.46
CA LYS A 112 1.93 -7.09 4.07
C LYS A 112 2.79 -5.95 3.53
N LEU A 113 3.90 -5.64 4.20
CA LEU A 113 4.84 -4.61 3.78
C LEU A 113 5.49 -4.93 2.44
N LEU A 114 5.99 -6.15 2.26
CA LEU A 114 6.60 -6.59 1.00
C LEU A 114 5.61 -6.50 -0.16
N LYS A 115 4.34 -6.89 0.05
CA LYS A 115 3.28 -6.76 -0.96
C LYS A 115 2.92 -5.31 -1.28
N ALA A 116 3.06 -4.39 -0.31
CA ALA A 116 2.84 -2.97 -0.55
C ALA A 116 3.98 -2.39 -1.38
N ILE A 117 5.23 -2.69 -1.01
CA ILE A 117 6.43 -2.24 -1.73
C ILE A 117 6.46 -2.78 -3.16
N SER A 118 6.14 -4.06 -3.36
CA SER A 118 6.13 -4.67 -4.70
C SER A 118 5.06 -4.10 -5.63
N LYS A 119 4.07 -3.37 -5.10
CA LYS A 119 3.05 -2.68 -5.90
C LYS A 119 3.42 -1.23 -6.17
N SER A 120 4.33 -0.66 -5.38
CA SER A 120 4.74 0.75 -5.49
C SER A 120 5.99 0.96 -6.34
N ILE A 121 6.77 -0.11 -6.57
CA ILE A 121 7.93 -0.14 -7.47
C ILE A 121 7.49 -0.80 -8.77
#